data_AF-A0A351G0Q8-F1
#
_entry.id   AF-A0A351G0Q8-F1
#
_cell.length_a   1.000
_cell.length_b   1.000
_cell.length_c   1.000
_cell.angle_alpha   90.00
_cell.angle_beta   90.00
_cell.angle_gamma   90.00
#
_symmetry.space_group_name_H-M   'P 1'
#
loop_
_entity.id
_entity.type
_entity.pdbx_description
1 polymer ?
#
loop_
_entity_poly.entity_id
_entity_poly.type
_entity_poly.pdbx_seq_one_letter_code
_entity_poly.pdbx_strand_id
1 'polypeptide(L)'
;TEVGADIIVAHMGLTTHGTIGAETALSLQDCVPLVRDIADAARSVRDDVMVLCHGGPIAMPNDAAFMLQQLPTIDGFYGASSMERLPTEIALTARVKEFTQLTRSR
;
A
#
# COMPACT_ATOMS: atom_id res chain seq x y z
N THR A 1 -10.62 -14.55 14.86
CA THR A 1 -9.51 -13.97 15.63
C THR A 1 -9.78 -14.21 17.11
N GLU A 2 -8.80 -14.69 17.88
CA GLU A 2 -9.01 -15.02 19.30
C GLU A 2 -9.36 -13.79 20.15
N VAL A 3 -8.85 -12.62 19.73
CA VAL A 3 -9.05 -11.33 20.40
C VAL A 3 -10.22 -10.51 19.82
N GLY A 4 -10.99 -11.06 18.89
CA GLY A 4 -12.16 -10.39 18.32
C GLY A 4 -11.88 -9.26 17.32
N ALA A 5 -10.68 -9.18 16.73
CA ALA A 5 -10.39 -8.21 15.68
C ALA A 5 -11.28 -8.42 14.43
N ASP A 6 -11.90 -7.34 13.96
CA ASP A 6 -12.79 -7.33 12.79
C ASP A 6 -12.06 -7.24 11.45
N ILE A 7 -10.93 -6.55 11.44
CA ILE A 7 -10.08 -6.35 10.28
C ILE A 7 -8.64 -6.71 10.66
N ILE A 8 -7.98 -7.50 9.83
CA ILE A 8 -6.56 -7.79 9.90
C ILE A 8 -5.87 -7.11 8.71
N VAL A 9 -4.86 -6.28 8.99
CA VAL A 9 -4.06 -5.63 7.96
C VAL A 9 -2.73 -6.37 7.84
N ALA A 10 -2.57 -7.14 6.77
CA ALA A 10 -1.35 -7.86 6.44
C ALA A 10 -0.27 -6.87 5.96
N HIS A 11 0.66 -6.55 6.86
CA HIS A 11 1.64 -5.49 6.69
C HIS A 11 2.98 -6.01 6.16
N MET A 12 3.36 -5.60 4.94
CA MET A 12 4.58 -6.06 4.24
C MET A 12 5.81 -5.18 4.52
N GLY A 13 5.88 -4.58 5.70
CA GLY A 13 6.92 -3.60 6.07
C GLY A 13 6.67 -2.19 5.53
N LEU A 14 7.65 -1.30 5.69
CA LEU A 14 7.51 0.12 5.34
C LEU A 14 7.18 0.31 3.86
N THR A 15 6.23 1.21 3.57
CA THR A 15 5.87 1.55 2.20
C THR A 15 7.07 2.13 1.46
N THR A 16 7.50 1.43 0.42
CA THR A 16 8.49 1.94 -0.52
C THR A 16 7.80 2.87 -1.50
N HIS A 17 8.57 3.71 -2.20
CA HIS A 17 8.12 4.84 -3.04
C HIS A 17 8.05 6.20 -2.31
N GLY A 18 8.18 7.26 -3.11
CA GLY A 18 8.32 8.66 -2.67
C GLY A 18 9.77 9.10 -2.53
N THR A 19 9.98 10.37 -2.22
CA THR A 19 11.34 10.93 -2.03
C THR A 19 12.00 10.49 -0.72
N ILE A 20 11.20 9.99 0.24
CA ILE A 20 11.64 9.53 1.57
C ILE A 20 11.33 8.03 1.77
N GLY A 21 10.97 7.31 0.71
CA GLY A 21 10.64 5.88 0.80
C GLY A 21 11.79 5.05 1.37
N ALA A 22 11.49 4.13 2.29
CA ALA A 22 12.48 3.17 2.77
C ALA A 22 12.84 2.16 1.66
N GLU A 23 14.06 1.63 1.67
CA GLU A 23 14.38 0.44 0.89
C GLU A 23 13.74 -0.78 1.57
N THR A 24 12.92 -1.53 0.83
CA THR A 24 12.41 -2.83 1.28
C THR A 24 13.14 -3.95 0.56
N ALA A 25 13.34 -5.07 1.22
CA ALA A 25 13.91 -6.27 0.62
C ALA A 25 12.88 -7.07 -0.22
N LEU A 26 11.59 -6.76 -0.11
CA LEU A 26 10.51 -7.54 -0.75
C LEU A 26 10.10 -6.96 -2.11
N SER A 27 10.02 -7.81 -3.12
CA SER A 27 9.31 -7.50 -4.36
C SER A 27 7.80 -7.66 -4.18
N LEU A 28 7.00 -7.10 -5.10
CA LEU A 28 5.55 -7.25 -5.07
C LEU A 28 5.11 -8.73 -5.15
N GLN A 29 5.87 -9.56 -5.88
CA GLN A 29 5.62 -10.99 -5.98
C GLN A 29 5.87 -11.71 -4.65
N ASP A 30 6.90 -11.29 -3.90
CA ASP A 30 7.26 -11.89 -2.60
C ASP A 30 6.19 -11.62 -1.54
N CYS A 31 5.43 -10.53 -1.67
CA CYS A 31 4.32 -10.21 -0.77
C CYS A 31 3.14 -11.18 -0.90
N VAL A 32 2.93 -11.78 -2.08
CA VAL A 32 1.76 -12.63 -2.35
C VAL A 32 1.65 -13.83 -1.38
N PRO A 33 2.68 -14.69 -1.22
CA PRO A 33 2.60 -15.80 -0.27
C PRO A 33 2.46 -15.32 1.18
N LEU A 34 3.14 -14.23 1.56
CA LEU A 34 3.10 -13.73 2.94
C LEU A 34 1.71 -13.21 3.34
N VAL A 35 1.05 -12.46 2.44
CA VAL A 35 -0.32 -11.98 2.68
C VAL A 35 -1.29 -13.15 2.71
N ARG A 36 -1.12 -14.16 1.86
CA ARG A 36 -1.93 -15.38 1.88
C ARG A 36 -1.85 -16.10 3.22
N ASP A 37 -0.62 -16.32 3.71
CA ASP A 37 -0.39 -17.02 4.98
C ASP A 37 -1.07 -16.30 6.15
N ILE A 38 -1.02 -14.97 6.18
CA ILE A 38 -1.72 -14.16 7.18
C ILE A 38 -3.24 -14.27 7.03
N ALA A 39 -3.76 -14.21 5.80
CA ALA A 39 -5.19 -14.30 5.53
C ALA A 39 -5.75 -15.66 5.95
N ASP A 40 -5.07 -16.74 5.56
CA ASP A 40 -5.46 -18.12 5.87
C ASP A 40 -5.40 -18.37 7.38
N ALA A 41 -4.35 -17.90 8.06
CA ALA A 41 -4.24 -17.97 9.51
C ALA A 41 -5.38 -17.21 10.21
N ALA A 42 -5.70 -15.98 9.77
CA ALA A 42 -6.79 -15.20 10.35
C ALA A 42 -8.15 -15.89 10.18
N ARG A 43 -8.43 -16.42 8.98
CA ARG A 43 -9.69 -17.09 8.65
C ARG A 43 -9.82 -18.45 9.32
N SER A 44 -8.73 -19.19 9.53
CA SER A 44 -8.76 -20.43 10.31
C SER A 44 -9.25 -20.26 11.76
N VAL A 45 -9.18 -19.04 12.30
CA VAL A 45 -9.70 -18.70 13.63
C VAL A 45 -11.11 -18.12 13.56
N ARG A 46 -11.45 -17.36 12.53
CA ARG A 46 -12.79 -16.79 12.33
C ARG A 46 -13.01 -16.46 10.84
N ASP A 47 -13.93 -17.16 10.21
CA ASP A 47 -14.12 -17.13 8.75
C ASP A 47 -14.57 -15.77 8.19
N ASP A 48 -15.23 -14.94 8.99
CA ASP A 48 -15.80 -13.64 8.58
C ASP A 48 -14.87 -12.44 8.83
N VAL A 49 -13.63 -12.67 9.25
CA VAL A 49 -12.66 -11.60 9.44
C VAL A 49 -12.27 -10.99 8.10
N MET A 50 -12.30 -9.65 8.00
CA MET A 50 -11.82 -8.97 6.81
C MET A 50 -10.29 -8.92 6.83
N VAL A 51 -9.65 -9.19 5.70
CA VAL A 51 -8.19 -9.14 5.55
C VAL A 51 -7.82 -8.15 4.47
N LEU A 52 -6.98 -7.17 4.79
CA LEU A 52 -6.50 -6.15 3.86
C LEU A 52 -4.98 -6.26 3.70
N CYS A 53 -4.45 -5.98 2.51
CA CYS A 53 -3.01 -5.86 2.31
C CYS A 53 -2.52 -4.42 2.51
N HIS A 54 -1.27 -4.25 2.95
CA HIS A 54 -0.66 -2.94 3.20
C HIS A 54 0.88 -3.00 3.18
N GLY A 55 1.51 -1.89 2.79
CA GLY A 55 2.93 -1.67 3.02
C GLY A 55 3.87 -2.35 2.03
N GLY A 56 5.17 -2.25 2.29
CA GLY A 56 6.21 -2.74 1.41
C GLY A 56 6.09 -2.13 0.01
N PRO A 57 6.18 -2.94 -1.06
CA PRO A 57 6.02 -2.48 -2.45
C PRO A 57 4.56 -2.23 -2.86
N ILE A 58 3.56 -2.43 -1.99
CA ILE A 58 2.14 -2.24 -2.30
C ILE A 58 1.78 -0.76 -2.06
N ALA A 59 2.11 0.11 -3.02
CA ALA A 59 2.04 1.56 -2.82
C ALA A 59 1.11 2.29 -3.80
N MET A 60 0.92 1.76 -5.00
CA MET A 60 0.13 2.39 -6.06
C MET A 60 -1.13 1.57 -6.37
N PRO A 61 -2.14 2.18 -7.03
CA PRO A 61 -3.38 1.47 -7.40
C PRO A 61 -3.13 0.18 -8.19
N ASN A 62 -2.13 0.17 -9.08
CA ASN A 62 -1.76 -1.02 -9.86
C ASN A 62 -1.19 -2.14 -9.00
N ASP A 63 -0.45 -1.81 -7.93
CA ASP A 63 0.10 -2.81 -7.02
C ASP A 63 -1.02 -3.44 -6.18
N ALA A 64 -1.94 -2.62 -5.68
CA ALA A 64 -3.13 -3.09 -4.97
C ALA A 64 -4.00 -3.98 -5.88
N ALA A 65 -4.22 -3.56 -7.14
CA ALA A 65 -4.96 -4.35 -8.12
C ALA A 65 -4.28 -5.70 -8.40
N PHE A 66 -2.95 -5.72 -8.52
CA PHE A 66 -2.17 -6.95 -8.65
C PHE A 66 -2.39 -7.87 -7.45
N MET A 67 -2.31 -7.36 -6.22
CA MET A 67 -2.52 -8.16 -5.01
C MET A 67 -3.93 -8.76 -4.97
N LEU A 68 -4.96 -7.97 -5.28
CA LEU A 68 -6.35 -8.44 -5.33
C LEU A 68 -6.57 -9.50 -6.43
N GLN A 69 -5.85 -9.40 -7.55
CA GLN A 69 -5.90 -10.40 -8.60
C GLN A 69 -5.22 -11.72 -8.19
N GLN A 70 -4.08 -11.64 -7.48
CA GLN A 70 -3.34 -12.83 -7.02
C GLN A 70 -3.98 -13.51 -5.79
N LEU A 71 -4.72 -12.73 -5.00
CA LEU A 71 -5.33 -13.16 -3.74
C LEU A 71 -6.82 -12.76 -3.73
N PRO A 72 -7.69 -13.50 -4.42
CA PRO A 72 -9.13 -13.25 -4.37
C PRO A 72 -9.75 -13.48 -2.98
N THR A 73 -8.97 -14.00 -2.03
CA THR A 73 -9.37 -14.27 -0.64
C THR A 73 -9.18 -13.09 0.30
N ILE A 74 -8.49 -12.02 -0.10
CA ILE A 74 -8.39 -10.79 0.69
C ILE A 74 -9.46 -9.77 0.24
N ASP A 75 -9.84 -8.91 1.17
CA ASP A 75 -11.02 -8.04 1.04
C ASP A 75 -10.67 -6.61 0.62
N GLY A 76 -9.38 -6.29 0.47
CA GLY A 76 -8.97 -4.96 0.01
C GLY A 76 -7.52 -4.57 0.29
N PHE A 77 -7.31 -3.25 0.25
CA PHE A 77 -6.03 -2.59 0.50
C PHE A 77 -6.22 -1.46 1.51
N TYR A 78 -5.30 -1.35 2.47
CA TYR A 78 -5.27 -0.25 3.43
C TYR A 78 -4.17 0.75 3.05
N GLY A 79 -4.57 1.97 2.68
CA GLY A 79 -3.67 3.05 2.28
C GLY A 79 -3.36 4.04 3.40
N ALA A 80 -2.11 4.44 3.50
CA ALA A 80 -1.64 5.55 4.36
C ALA A 80 -0.78 6.51 3.51
N SER A 81 0.54 6.30 3.45
CA SER A 81 1.43 7.12 2.62
C SER A 81 1.05 7.13 1.13
N SER A 82 0.50 6.03 0.63
CA SER A 82 -0.04 5.92 -0.73
C SER A 82 -1.23 6.84 -1.02
N MET A 83 -1.98 7.21 0.02
CA MET A 83 -3.18 8.02 -0.10
C MET A 83 -2.90 9.51 0.15
N GLU A 84 -2.05 9.83 1.12
CA GLU A 84 -1.77 11.23 1.49
C GLU A 84 -0.40 11.72 0.98
N ARG A 85 0.69 11.00 1.28
CA ARG A 85 2.05 11.53 1.09
C ARG A 85 2.45 11.55 -0.38
N LEU A 86 2.37 10.41 -1.06
CA LEU A 86 2.86 10.27 -2.43
C LEU A 86 2.09 11.17 -3.42
N PRO A 87 0.74 11.23 -3.38
CA PRO A 87 0.01 12.13 -4.28
C PRO A 87 0.33 13.61 -4.00
N THR A 88 0.45 13.99 -2.72
CA THR A 88 0.78 15.36 -2.33
C THR A 88 2.19 15.75 -2.73
N GLU A 89 3.19 14.89 -2.53
CA GLU A 89 4.58 15.13 -2.95
C GLU A 89 4.67 15.43 -4.46
N ILE A 90 3.99 14.62 -5.28
CA ILE A 90 3.96 14.79 -6.74
C ILE A 90 3.29 16.12 -7.11
N ALA A 91 2.08 16.37 -6.60
CA ALA A 91 1.30 17.55 -6.94
C ALA A 91 1.98 18.85 -6.49
N LEU A 92 2.51 18.88 -5.27
CA LEU A 92 3.21 20.04 -4.72
C LEU A 92 4.49 20.33 -5.52
N THR A 93 5.28 19.31 -5.81
CA THR A 93 6.53 19.46 -6.58
C THR A 93 6.26 19.99 -7.98
N ALA A 94 5.24 19.45 -8.68
CA ALA A 94 4.84 19.92 -9.99
C ALA A 94 4.42 21.39 -9.96
N ARG A 95 3.57 21.77 -9.00
CA ARG A 95 3.09 23.16 -8.87
C ARG A 95 4.22 24.14 -8.56
N VAL A 96 5.16 23.78 -7.68
CA VAL A 96 6.31 24.64 -7.36
C VAL A 96 7.18 24.83 -8.62
N LYS A 97 7.43 23.77 -9.40
CA LYS A 97 8.19 23.87 -10.66
C LYS A 97 7.53 24.84 -11.64
N GLU A 98 6.21 24.77 -11.81
CA GLU A 98 5.46 25.71 -12.67
C GLU A 98 5.71 27.17 -12.28
N PHE A 99 5.62 27.50 -10.99
CA PHE A 99 5.88 28.87 -10.51
C PHE A 99 7.33 29.32 -10.71
N THR A 100 8.30 28.43 -10.53
CA THR A 100 9.72 28.76 -10.67
C THR A 100 10.13 29.09 -12.11
N GLN A 101 9.32 28.67 -13.09
CA GLN A 101 9.59 28.89 -14.52
C GLN A 101 8.99 30.20 -15.05
N LEU A 102 8.23 30.94 -14.24
CA LEU A 102 7.64 32.20 -14.66
C LEU A 102 8.72 33.25 -14.93
N THR A 103 8.70 33.83 -16.13
CA THR A 103 9.55 34.97 -16.50
C THR A 103 8.71 36.23 -16.63
N ARG A 104 9.25 37.37 -16.16
CA ARG A 104 8.64 38.68 -16.39
C ARG A 104 8.92 39.13 -17.83
N SER A 105 7.89 39.54 -18.54
CA SER A 105 8.06 40.27 -19.81
C SER A 105 8.78 41.59 -19.51
N ARG A 106 9.88 41.85 -20.22
CA ARG A 106 10.51 43.19 -20.27
C ARG A 106 9.82 44.04 -21.31
#